data_AF-A0A6L9KDZ5-F1
#
_entry.id   AF-A0A6L9KDZ5-F1
#
_cell.length_a   1.000
_cell.length_b   1.000
_cell.length_c   1.000
_cell.angle_alpha   90.00
_cell.angle_beta   90.00
_cell.angle_gamma   90.00
#
_symmetry.space_group_name_H-M   'P 1'
#
loop_
_entity.id
_entity.type
_entity.pdbx_description
1 polymer ?
#
loop_
_entity_poly.entity_id
_entity_poly.type
_entity_poly.pdbx_seq_one_letter_code
_entity_poly.pdbx_strand_id
1 'polypeptide(L)'
;MKWKKKGLIYGPEGLNGWDNNSFLAPLPMLVNEDVIRVYGTVRDAQGVGRPSYVELDAHNPSKVLYVNDKPLVEVGSAGAFDDNGVVVTGLLVDGNEVRLYYAGYSLSAKVRHLDFTGLIISHDGGVTFKKHQTTPILDRIPGEELTRAIQFVLKQDDKYIAYYIGGARFVQGEKKTIPEYDIRYLESEDGIHFPPIKGEIVVPVADGFVRVGKPFIVKENGIYKMFYADGGDEIVYQMAYAESIDGFKWEKKSLNFEFSDSGWDSQMQGYPAFLRVKDKAYMFYNGNSYGFDGFGYAELIEE
;
A
#
# COMPACT_ATOMS: atom_id res chain seq x y z
N MET A 1 8.22 9.72 -18.35
CA MET A 1 6.94 9.00 -18.13
C MET A 1 5.73 9.88 -18.38
N LYS A 2 4.89 9.46 -19.33
CA LYS A 2 3.57 10.04 -19.62
C LYS A 2 2.49 9.00 -19.39
N TRP A 3 1.47 9.38 -18.62
CA TRP A 3 0.40 8.48 -18.20
C TRP A 3 -0.94 8.88 -18.83
N LYS A 4 -1.71 7.88 -19.26
CA LYS A 4 -3.11 8.05 -19.69
C LYS A 4 -4.02 7.39 -18.67
N LYS A 5 -4.75 8.20 -17.88
CA LYS A 5 -5.76 7.69 -16.95
C LYS A 5 -6.87 6.96 -17.70
N LYS A 6 -7.30 5.82 -17.16
CA LYS A 6 -8.32 4.96 -17.74
C LYS A 6 -9.60 4.89 -16.90
N GLY A 7 -9.56 5.44 -15.68
CA GLY A 7 -10.71 5.59 -14.80
C GLY A 7 -10.77 4.52 -13.71
N LEU A 8 -11.92 4.50 -13.03
CA LEU A 8 -12.24 3.57 -11.95
C LEU A 8 -12.42 2.14 -12.51
N ILE A 9 -11.92 1.14 -11.80
CA ILE A 9 -12.07 -0.28 -12.15
C ILE A 9 -13.13 -0.93 -11.26
N TYR A 10 -12.95 -0.82 -9.94
CA TYR A 10 -13.76 -1.53 -8.97
C TYR A 10 -13.86 -0.74 -7.67
N GLY A 11 -15.07 -0.67 -7.13
CA GLY A 11 -15.41 -0.22 -5.80
C GLY A 11 -16.42 -1.19 -5.17
N PRO A 12 -16.40 -1.38 -3.84
CA PRO A 12 -17.25 -2.37 -3.19
C PRO A 12 -18.66 -1.81 -2.99
N GLU A 13 -19.70 -2.61 -3.29
CA GLU A 13 -21.11 -2.18 -3.34
C GLU A 13 -21.98 -2.76 -2.20
N GLY A 14 -21.36 -3.47 -1.25
CA GLY A 14 -22.04 -4.04 -0.08
C GLY A 14 -22.81 -5.33 -0.37
N LEU A 15 -22.53 -6.00 -1.49
CA LEU A 15 -23.25 -7.18 -1.95
C LEU A 15 -23.03 -8.40 -1.04
N ASN A 16 -21.94 -8.43 -0.27
CA ASN A 16 -21.58 -9.53 0.61
C ASN A 16 -21.79 -9.21 2.10
N GLY A 17 -22.43 -8.07 2.41
CA GLY A 17 -22.81 -7.66 3.77
C GLY A 17 -21.69 -7.06 4.62
N TRP A 18 -20.44 -7.11 4.16
CA TRP A 18 -19.27 -6.56 4.86
C TRP A 18 -18.49 -5.54 4.02
N ASP A 19 -18.68 -5.56 2.70
CA ASP A 19 -17.91 -4.86 1.69
C ASP A 19 -18.60 -3.57 1.22
N ASN A 20 -18.84 -2.62 2.12
CA ASN A 20 -19.80 -1.53 1.87
C ASN A 20 -19.26 -0.11 2.13
N ASN A 21 -17.94 0.09 2.12
CA ASN A 21 -17.35 1.42 2.32
C ASN A 21 -16.32 1.84 1.26
N SER A 22 -15.29 1.04 1.03
CA SER A 22 -14.15 1.46 0.19
C SER A 22 -13.19 0.30 -0.09
N PHE A 23 -12.40 0.40 -1.15
CA PHE A 23 -11.28 -0.52 -1.44
C PHE A 23 -9.96 0.25 -1.44
N LEU A 24 -9.03 -0.13 -0.56
CA LEU A 24 -7.78 0.58 -0.30
C LEU A 24 -6.56 -0.25 -0.72
N ALA A 25 -5.49 0.46 -1.04
CA ALA A 25 -4.16 -0.09 -1.27
C ALA A 25 -4.16 -1.22 -2.32
N PRO A 26 -4.49 -0.92 -3.59
CA PRO A 26 -4.43 -1.93 -4.65
C PRO A 26 -2.99 -2.44 -4.82
N LEU A 27 -2.81 -3.75 -4.71
CA LEU A 27 -1.53 -4.45 -4.85
C LEU A 27 -1.66 -5.49 -5.98
N PRO A 28 -1.28 -5.14 -7.22
CA PRO A 28 -1.44 -6.00 -8.37
C PRO A 28 -0.38 -7.11 -8.41
N MET A 29 -0.81 -8.31 -8.76
CA MET A 29 0.00 -9.50 -8.97
C MET A 29 -0.40 -10.13 -10.30
N LEU A 30 0.55 -10.43 -11.17
CA LEU A 30 0.27 -11.19 -12.38
C LEU A 30 0.12 -12.68 -12.01
N VAL A 31 -1.08 -13.25 -12.16
CA VAL A 31 -1.35 -14.67 -11.87
C VAL A 31 -0.88 -15.54 -13.04
N ASN A 32 -1.14 -15.08 -14.26
CA ASN A 32 -0.68 -15.64 -15.53
C ASN A 32 -0.75 -14.54 -16.60
N GLU A 33 -0.48 -14.87 -17.86
CA GLU A 33 -0.45 -13.89 -18.95
C GLU A 33 -1.76 -13.13 -19.19
N ASP A 34 -2.89 -13.62 -18.69
CA ASP A 34 -4.23 -13.11 -18.97
C ASP A 34 -4.95 -12.56 -17.73
N VAL A 35 -4.43 -12.82 -16.52
CA VAL A 35 -5.09 -12.47 -15.26
C VAL A 35 -4.18 -11.68 -14.33
N ILE A 36 -4.62 -10.47 -13.97
CA ILE A 36 -4.06 -9.69 -12.87
C ILE A 36 -4.95 -9.88 -11.65
N ARG A 37 -4.40 -10.36 -10.54
CA ARG A 37 -5.07 -10.32 -9.24
C ARG A 37 -4.64 -9.06 -8.50
N VAL A 38 -5.60 -8.21 -8.14
CA VAL A 38 -5.35 -7.00 -7.35
C VAL A 38 -5.83 -7.26 -5.94
N TYR A 39 -4.89 -7.47 -5.01
CA TYR A 39 -5.20 -7.48 -3.58
C TYR A 39 -5.51 -6.05 -3.11
N GLY A 40 -6.24 -5.94 -2.03
CA GLY A 40 -6.45 -4.69 -1.34
C GLY A 40 -7.25 -4.91 -0.08
N THR A 41 -7.59 -3.82 0.59
CA THR A 41 -8.37 -3.87 1.83
C THR A 41 -9.73 -3.28 1.59
N VAL A 42 -10.78 -4.03 1.90
CA VAL A 42 -12.14 -3.51 1.88
C VAL A 42 -12.51 -3.09 3.30
N ARG A 43 -13.03 -1.87 3.46
CA ARG A 43 -13.59 -1.42 4.73
C ARG A 43 -15.08 -1.73 4.80
N ASP A 44 -15.53 -2.08 6.00
CA ASP A 44 -16.94 -2.10 6.34
C ASP A 44 -17.46 -0.71 6.74
N ALA A 45 -18.74 -0.62 7.09
CA ALA A 45 -19.43 0.62 7.44
C ALA A 45 -18.86 1.29 8.70
N GLN A 46 -18.13 0.55 9.53
CA GLN A 46 -17.43 1.09 10.71
C GLN A 46 -16.00 1.53 10.37
N GLY A 47 -15.55 1.31 9.14
CA GLY A 47 -14.20 1.63 8.69
C GLY A 47 -13.17 0.54 9.01
N VAL A 48 -13.61 -0.64 9.48
CA VAL A 48 -12.70 -1.75 9.80
C VAL A 48 -12.29 -2.45 8.51
N GLY A 49 -11.00 -2.44 8.23
CA GLY A 49 -10.42 -3.01 7.03
C GLY A 49 -10.22 -4.53 7.13
N ARG A 50 -10.62 -5.26 6.08
CA ARG A 50 -10.30 -6.68 5.88
C ARG A 50 -9.76 -6.90 4.46
N PRO A 51 -8.65 -7.65 4.29
CA PRO A 51 -8.08 -7.87 2.97
C PRO A 51 -8.99 -8.74 2.08
N SER A 52 -9.02 -8.43 0.78
CA SER A 52 -9.64 -9.24 -0.27
C SER A 52 -8.90 -9.01 -1.60
N TYR A 53 -9.42 -9.53 -2.69
CA TYR A 53 -8.90 -9.26 -4.02
C TYR A 53 -10.00 -9.27 -5.09
N VAL A 54 -9.67 -8.67 -6.22
CA VAL A 54 -10.38 -8.85 -7.49
C VAL A 54 -9.43 -9.37 -8.55
N GLU A 55 -9.95 -10.03 -9.57
CA GLU A 55 -9.17 -10.44 -10.74
C GLU A 55 -9.65 -9.67 -11.95
N LEU A 56 -8.69 -9.22 -12.75
CA LEU A 56 -8.89 -8.35 -13.91
C LEU A 56 -8.27 -9.00 -15.14
N ASP A 57 -8.84 -8.67 -16.30
CA ASP A 57 -8.25 -9.01 -17.60
C ASP A 57 -6.92 -8.27 -17.77
N ALA A 58 -5.81 -9.00 -17.93
CA ALA A 58 -4.47 -8.41 -17.96
C ALA A 58 -4.24 -7.51 -19.19
N HIS A 59 -4.99 -7.73 -20.27
CA HIS A 59 -4.89 -6.95 -21.50
C HIS A 59 -5.85 -5.75 -21.50
N ASN A 60 -6.83 -5.75 -20.60
CA ASN A 60 -7.75 -4.65 -20.35
C ASN A 60 -8.21 -4.59 -18.87
N PRO A 61 -7.44 -3.94 -17.96
CA PRO A 61 -7.74 -3.92 -16.53
C PRO A 61 -9.09 -3.30 -16.13
N SER A 62 -9.78 -2.60 -17.03
CA SER A 62 -11.16 -2.13 -16.80
C SER A 62 -12.20 -3.26 -16.72
N LYS A 63 -11.84 -4.48 -17.14
CA LYS A 63 -12.72 -5.64 -17.14
C LYS A 63 -12.43 -6.52 -15.93
N VAL A 64 -13.32 -6.45 -14.94
CA VAL A 64 -13.32 -7.34 -13.78
C VAL A 64 -13.78 -8.74 -14.20
N LEU A 65 -12.96 -9.75 -13.88
CA LEU A 65 -13.21 -11.17 -14.15
C LEU A 65 -13.82 -11.88 -12.94
N TYR A 66 -13.36 -11.51 -11.74
CA TYR A 66 -13.78 -12.14 -10.50
C TYR A 66 -13.65 -11.16 -9.34
N VAL A 67 -14.55 -11.27 -8.36
CA VAL A 67 -14.51 -10.53 -7.09
C VAL A 67 -14.57 -11.55 -5.98
N ASN A 68 -13.57 -11.55 -5.09
CA ASN A 68 -13.58 -12.42 -3.94
C ASN A 68 -14.56 -11.90 -2.87
N ASP A 69 -15.52 -12.75 -2.51
CA ASP A 69 -16.71 -12.40 -1.69
C ASP A 69 -16.47 -12.49 -0.17
N LYS A 70 -15.30 -12.96 0.25
CA LYS A 70 -14.95 -13.20 1.65
C LYS A 70 -13.64 -12.52 2.06
N PRO A 71 -13.47 -12.10 3.31
CA PRO A 71 -12.17 -11.69 3.83
C PRO A 71 -11.09 -12.78 3.66
N LEU A 72 -9.86 -12.38 3.32
CA LEU A 72 -8.71 -13.29 3.31
C LEU A 72 -8.31 -13.68 4.73
N VAL A 73 -8.44 -12.74 5.67
CA VAL A 73 -8.27 -12.94 7.11
C VAL A 73 -9.18 -11.99 7.88
N GLU A 74 -9.55 -12.39 9.10
CA GLU A 74 -10.28 -11.53 10.04
C GLU A 74 -9.33 -10.63 10.85
N VAL A 75 -9.91 -9.61 11.50
CA VAL A 75 -9.21 -8.80 12.51
C VAL A 75 -8.72 -9.65 13.68
N GLY A 76 -7.76 -9.11 14.44
CA GLY A 76 -7.25 -9.76 15.63
C GLY A 76 -8.29 -9.90 16.75
N SER A 77 -8.00 -10.76 17.71
CA SER A 77 -8.75 -10.80 18.98
C SER A 77 -8.57 -9.49 19.75
N ALA A 78 -9.51 -9.14 20.62
CA ALA A 78 -9.42 -7.93 21.45
C ALA A 78 -8.04 -7.78 22.13
N GLY A 79 -7.40 -6.62 21.93
CA GLY A 79 -6.06 -6.32 22.44
C GLY A 79 -4.90 -6.77 21.54
N ALA A 80 -5.18 -7.46 20.42
CA ALA A 80 -4.20 -7.65 19.36
C ALA A 80 -3.89 -6.32 18.67
N PHE A 81 -2.71 -6.21 18.05
CA PHE A 81 -2.30 -4.97 17.38
C PHE A 81 -3.15 -4.62 16.15
N ASP A 82 -3.93 -5.58 15.65
CA ASP A 82 -4.77 -5.51 14.45
C ASP A 82 -6.26 -5.79 14.76
N ASP A 83 -6.69 -5.53 15.99
CA ASP A 83 -8.06 -5.76 16.47
C ASP A 83 -9.09 -4.75 15.93
N ASN A 84 -8.64 -3.65 15.32
CA ASN A 84 -9.48 -2.63 14.69
C ASN A 84 -9.21 -2.43 13.19
N GLY A 85 -8.43 -3.31 12.56
CA GLY A 85 -8.28 -3.34 11.11
C GLY A 85 -7.01 -4.03 10.63
N VAL A 86 -7.12 -4.66 9.47
CA VAL A 86 -6.03 -5.31 8.75
C VAL A 86 -5.97 -4.67 7.37
N VAL A 87 -5.02 -3.75 7.16
CA VAL A 87 -4.86 -3.05 5.88
C VAL A 87 -3.62 -3.58 5.17
N VAL A 88 -3.77 -4.36 4.10
CA VAL A 88 -2.63 -4.78 3.29
C VAL A 88 -1.94 -3.56 2.68
N THR A 89 -0.62 -3.57 2.76
CA THR A 89 0.21 -2.43 2.38
C THR A 89 1.36 -2.82 1.49
N GLY A 90 1.84 -4.06 1.54
CA GLY A 90 2.92 -4.56 0.68
C GLY A 90 2.66 -5.99 0.21
N LEU A 91 3.16 -6.31 -0.98
CA LEU A 91 3.06 -7.62 -1.62
C LEU A 91 4.46 -8.09 -1.99
N LEU A 92 4.76 -9.36 -1.69
CA LEU A 92 5.96 -10.04 -2.14
C LEU A 92 5.58 -11.42 -2.66
N VAL A 93 6.00 -11.73 -3.88
CA VAL A 93 5.95 -13.09 -4.43
C VAL A 93 7.36 -13.65 -4.36
N ASP A 94 7.53 -14.75 -3.63
CA ASP A 94 8.83 -15.40 -3.48
C ASP A 94 8.71 -16.92 -3.67
N GLY A 95 9.14 -17.39 -4.84
CA GLY A 95 8.93 -18.77 -5.27
C GLY A 95 7.43 -19.11 -5.30
N ASN A 96 7.02 -20.07 -4.47
CA ASN A 96 5.63 -20.52 -4.35
C ASN A 96 4.86 -19.80 -3.22
N GLU A 97 5.49 -18.90 -2.49
CA GLU A 97 4.85 -18.14 -1.43
C GLU A 97 4.37 -16.78 -1.93
N VAL A 98 3.14 -16.42 -1.57
CA VAL A 98 2.65 -15.05 -1.69
C VAL A 98 2.52 -14.48 -0.28
N ARG A 99 3.23 -13.38 -0.03
CA ARG A 99 3.28 -12.70 1.26
C ARG A 99 2.60 -11.34 1.12
N LEU A 100 1.61 -11.10 1.97
CA LEU A 100 1.00 -9.79 2.11
C LEU A 100 1.37 -9.22 3.48
N TYR A 101 2.12 -8.13 3.46
CA TYR A 101 2.41 -7.31 4.61
C TYR A 101 1.21 -6.39 4.86
N TYR A 102 0.83 -6.21 6.11
CA TYR A 102 -0.30 -5.37 6.47
C TYR A 102 0.00 -4.46 7.65
N ALA A 103 -0.59 -3.27 7.63
CA ALA A 103 -0.72 -2.42 8.80
C ALA A 103 -1.88 -2.94 9.66
N GLY A 104 -1.57 -3.47 10.84
CA GLY A 104 -2.54 -3.81 11.87
C GLY A 104 -2.90 -2.56 12.66
N TYR A 105 -4.17 -2.20 12.65
CA TYR A 105 -4.70 -1.03 13.34
C TYR A 105 -5.29 -1.43 14.70
N SER A 106 -4.90 -0.69 15.73
CA SER A 106 -5.53 -0.72 17.05
C SER A 106 -5.89 0.69 17.49
N LEU A 107 -7.04 0.85 18.15
CA LEU A 107 -7.48 2.14 18.70
C LEU A 107 -6.81 2.41 20.05
N SER A 108 -6.46 3.67 20.29
CA SER A 108 -5.89 4.12 21.55
C SER A 108 -6.70 5.28 22.13
N ALA A 109 -6.72 5.39 23.46
CA ALA A 109 -7.54 6.40 24.14
C ALA A 109 -7.03 7.84 23.93
N LYS A 110 -5.72 8.02 23.72
CA LYS A 110 -5.06 9.34 23.63
C LYS A 110 -4.49 9.67 22.26
N VAL A 111 -4.47 8.70 21.36
CA VAL A 111 -4.02 8.86 19.98
C VAL A 111 -4.96 8.10 19.07
N ARG A 112 -5.19 8.59 17.85
CA ARG A 112 -6.25 8.09 16.98
C ARG A 112 -6.14 6.59 16.67
N HIS A 113 -4.92 6.10 16.49
CA HIS A 113 -4.61 4.69 16.30
C HIS A 113 -3.11 4.45 16.49
N LEU A 114 -2.75 3.19 16.61
CA LEU A 114 -1.41 2.67 16.37
C LEU A 114 -1.46 1.80 15.11
N ASP A 115 -0.36 1.75 14.35
CA ASP A 115 -0.24 0.85 13.22
C ASP A 115 1.13 0.14 13.15
N PHE A 116 1.12 -1.18 13.22
CA PHE A 116 2.32 -2.01 13.20
C PHE A 116 2.21 -3.11 12.14
N THR A 117 3.34 -3.65 11.70
CA THR A 117 3.35 -4.59 10.57
C THR A 117 3.00 -6.00 11.02
N GLY A 118 1.95 -6.57 10.44
CA GLY A 118 1.71 -8.00 10.42
C GLY A 118 2.01 -8.62 9.06
N LEU A 119 1.92 -9.95 9.00
CA LEU A 119 2.17 -10.74 7.80
C LEU A 119 1.11 -11.84 7.66
N ILE A 120 0.53 -11.94 6.46
CA ILE A 120 -0.26 -13.09 6.05
C ILE A 120 0.42 -13.80 4.88
N ILE A 121 0.44 -15.13 4.89
CA ILE A 121 1.16 -15.95 3.92
C ILE A 121 0.18 -16.90 3.23
N SER A 122 0.35 -17.04 1.92
CA SER A 122 -0.32 -18.02 1.08
C SER A 122 0.70 -18.98 0.46
N HIS A 123 0.31 -20.24 0.33
CA HIS A 123 1.05 -21.30 -0.35
C HIS A 123 0.25 -21.96 -1.50
N ASP A 124 -0.88 -21.36 -1.87
CA ASP A 124 -1.81 -21.89 -2.90
C ASP A 124 -1.96 -20.90 -4.08
N GLY A 125 -0.88 -20.19 -4.39
CA GLY A 125 -0.88 -19.18 -5.47
C GLY A 125 -1.64 -17.91 -5.10
N GLY A 126 -1.74 -17.58 -3.80
CA GLY A 126 -2.36 -16.36 -3.32
C GLY A 126 -3.88 -16.40 -3.26
N VAL A 127 -4.49 -17.58 -3.13
CA VAL A 127 -5.96 -17.74 -3.06
C VAL A 127 -6.43 -17.69 -1.62
N THR A 128 -5.74 -18.40 -0.72
CA THR A 128 -6.02 -18.37 0.73
C THR A 128 -4.80 -17.97 1.52
N PHE A 129 -5.03 -17.29 2.65
CA PHE A 129 -3.98 -16.74 3.49
C PHE A 129 -4.18 -17.12 4.95
N LYS A 130 -3.07 -17.19 5.69
CA LYS A 130 -3.07 -17.33 7.15
C LYS A 130 -2.16 -16.28 7.77
N LYS A 131 -2.56 -15.73 8.93
CA LYS A 131 -1.67 -14.89 9.75
C LYS A 131 -0.44 -15.71 10.15
N HIS A 132 0.73 -15.12 9.94
CA HIS A 132 2.00 -15.74 10.32
C HIS A 132 2.12 -15.86 11.84
N GLN A 133 1.72 -14.80 12.56
CA GLN A 133 1.72 -14.73 14.02
C GLN A 133 0.70 -13.68 14.51
N THR A 134 0.45 -13.63 15.82
CA THR A 134 -0.52 -12.70 16.45
C THR A 134 0.10 -11.40 16.94
N THR A 135 1.43 -11.28 16.89
CA THR A 135 2.20 -10.07 17.23
C THR A 135 2.74 -9.41 15.96
N PRO A 136 3.09 -8.12 15.97
CA PRO A 136 3.74 -7.50 14.82
C PRO A 136 5.05 -8.20 14.48
N ILE A 137 5.35 -8.35 13.19
CA ILE A 137 6.70 -8.71 12.71
C ILE A 137 7.63 -7.50 12.70
N LEU A 138 7.07 -6.29 12.75
CA LEU A 138 7.77 -5.02 12.97
C LEU A 138 7.04 -4.22 14.06
N ASP A 139 7.45 -4.42 15.31
CA ASP A 139 6.85 -3.77 16.49
C ASP A 139 7.62 -2.50 16.89
N ARG A 140 7.04 -1.69 17.76
CA ARG A 140 7.54 -0.40 18.26
C ARG A 140 9.02 -0.42 18.68
N ILE A 141 9.66 0.73 18.50
CA ILE A 141 11.01 1.03 18.98
C ILE A 141 11.11 2.53 19.33
N PRO A 142 12.08 2.99 20.15
CA PRO A 142 12.26 4.43 20.35
C PRO A 142 12.37 5.23 19.04
N GLY A 143 11.54 6.26 18.90
CA GLY A 143 11.41 7.08 17.70
C GLY A 143 10.47 6.54 16.62
N GLU A 144 9.81 5.41 16.85
CA GLU A 144 8.77 4.79 16.02
C GLU A 144 7.70 4.11 16.89
N GLU A 145 7.24 4.83 17.92
CA GLU A 145 6.37 4.28 18.95
C GLU A 145 4.92 4.08 18.50
N LEU A 146 4.49 4.77 17.43
CA LEU A 146 3.08 4.80 17.01
C LEU A 146 2.84 4.11 15.67
N THR A 147 3.82 4.16 14.77
CA THR A 147 3.70 3.69 13.39
C THR A 147 4.97 2.98 12.96
N ARG A 148 4.85 1.70 12.56
CA ARG A 148 5.87 0.90 11.85
C ARG A 148 5.19 -0.05 10.87
N ALA A 149 4.84 0.45 9.69
CA ALA A 149 4.11 -0.32 8.68
C ALA A 149 4.93 -0.51 7.40
N ILE A 150 5.33 -1.75 7.11
CA ILE A 150 5.95 -2.15 5.84
C ILE A 150 4.97 -1.90 4.70
N GLN A 151 5.41 -1.20 3.66
CA GLN A 151 4.60 -0.83 2.51
C GLN A 151 5.17 -1.36 1.20
N PHE A 152 6.44 -1.73 1.18
CA PHE A 152 7.03 -2.43 0.04
C PHE A 152 8.16 -3.32 0.52
N VAL A 153 8.30 -4.50 -0.07
CA VAL A 153 9.47 -5.35 0.16
C VAL A 153 10.05 -5.71 -1.19
N LEU A 154 11.33 -5.37 -1.36
CA LEU A 154 12.13 -5.78 -2.50
C LEU A 154 13.01 -6.95 -2.10
N LYS A 155 12.93 -8.06 -2.84
CA LYS A 155 13.97 -9.09 -2.79
C LYS A 155 15.10 -8.69 -3.73
N GLN A 156 16.30 -8.54 -3.18
CA GLN A 156 17.50 -8.16 -3.93
C GLN A 156 18.65 -9.05 -3.47
N ASP A 157 19.20 -9.81 -4.41
CA ASP A 157 20.20 -10.85 -4.13
C ASP A 157 19.66 -11.82 -3.06
N ASP A 158 20.42 -12.04 -1.99
CA ASP A 158 20.04 -12.90 -0.86
C ASP A 158 19.36 -12.13 0.30
N LYS A 159 18.90 -10.90 0.06
CA LYS A 159 18.31 -10.02 1.08
C LYS A 159 16.92 -9.52 0.71
N TYR A 160 16.17 -9.16 1.75
CA TYR A 160 14.88 -8.50 1.66
C TYR A 160 15.04 -7.09 2.20
N ILE A 161 14.76 -6.10 1.36
CA ILE A 161 14.76 -4.69 1.71
C ILE A 161 13.32 -4.28 1.92
N ALA A 162 12.95 -3.97 3.16
CA ALA A 162 11.62 -3.46 3.49
C ALA A 162 11.64 -1.94 3.52
N TYR A 163 10.81 -1.32 2.69
CA TYR A 163 10.47 0.09 2.77
C TYR A 163 9.19 0.23 3.59
N TYR A 164 9.26 1.01 4.65
CA TYR A 164 8.20 1.11 5.64
C TYR A 164 8.03 2.55 6.10
N ILE A 165 6.87 2.86 6.67
CA ILE A 165 6.66 4.15 7.33
C ILE A 165 6.96 4.06 8.81
N GLY A 166 7.74 5.01 9.32
CA GLY A 166 8.09 5.12 10.74
C GLY A 166 7.60 6.43 11.33
N GLY A 167 6.90 6.38 12.47
CA GLY A 167 6.30 7.56 13.10
C GLY A 167 6.11 7.43 14.61
N ALA A 168 6.25 8.56 15.30
CA ALA A 168 6.20 8.65 16.78
C ALA A 168 5.17 9.66 17.28
N ARG A 169 4.50 10.41 16.39
CA ARG A 169 3.59 11.48 16.79
C ARG A 169 2.47 11.71 15.79
N PHE A 170 1.43 12.37 16.29
CA PHE A 170 0.39 12.98 15.48
C PHE A 170 0.48 14.50 15.63
N VAL A 171 0.25 15.22 14.55
CA VAL A 171 0.17 16.68 14.53
C VAL A 171 -1.28 17.13 14.43
N GLN A 172 -1.64 18.26 15.01
CA GLN A 172 -2.98 18.82 14.89
C GLN A 172 -3.15 19.49 13.51
N GLY A 173 -4.06 18.98 12.69
CA GLY A 173 -4.56 19.67 11.49
C GLY A 173 -5.78 20.54 11.82
N GLU A 174 -6.45 21.06 10.80
CA GLU A 174 -7.58 21.98 10.91
C GLU A 174 -8.74 21.35 11.71
N LYS A 175 -9.04 20.07 11.44
CA LYS A 175 -10.20 19.37 12.02
C LYS A 175 -9.86 18.16 12.86
N LYS A 176 -8.69 17.56 12.64
CA LYS A 176 -8.29 16.28 13.25
C LYS A 176 -6.78 16.19 13.32
N THR A 177 -6.29 15.31 14.20
CA THR A 177 -4.86 15.00 14.20
C THR A 177 -4.49 14.11 13.01
N ILE A 178 -3.29 14.32 12.46
CA ILE A 178 -2.73 13.63 11.30
C ILE A 178 -1.47 12.90 11.76
N PRO A 179 -1.29 11.61 11.40
CA PRO A 179 -0.06 10.90 11.73
C PRO A 179 1.10 11.51 10.95
N GLU A 180 2.21 11.75 11.63
CA GLU A 180 3.47 12.11 11.00
C GLU A 180 4.36 10.87 10.87
N TYR A 181 4.83 10.64 9.64
CA TYR A 181 5.79 9.58 9.35
C TYR A 181 6.54 9.88 8.04
N ASP A 182 7.69 9.25 7.90
CA ASP A 182 8.56 9.31 6.72
C ASP A 182 8.83 7.89 6.19
N ILE A 183 9.40 7.77 4.98
CA ILE A 183 9.76 6.47 4.42
C ILE A 183 11.15 6.11 4.88
N ARG A 184 11.25 4.93 5.49
CA ARG A 184 12.49 4.33 5.99
C ARG A 184 12.74 2.99 5.34
N TYR A 185 13.97 2.47 5.48
CA TYR A 185 14.25 1.08 5.12
C TYR A 185 14.91 0.28 6.25
N LEU A 186 14.72 -1.03 6.18
CA LEU A 186 15.44 -2.06 6.93
C LEU A 186 15.76 -3.23 6.01
N GLU A 187 16.84 -3.95 6.34
CA GLU A 187 17.19 -5.21 5.70
C GLU A 187 16.78 -6.40 6.57
N SER A 188 16.46 -7.51 5.92
CA SER A 188 16.20 -8.81 6.53
C SER A 188 16.75 -9.92 5.64
N GLU A 189 17.16 -11.04 6.26
CA GLU A 189 17.61 -12.23 5.55
C GLU A 189 16.45 -13.07 5.01
N ASP A 190 15.24 -12.90 5.55
CA ASP A 190 14.08 -13.71 5.19
C ASP A 190 12.80 -12.90 4.91
N GLY A 191 12.83 -11.59 5.14
CA GLY A 191 11.69 -10.69 4.97
C GLY A 191 10.60 -10.86 6.04
N ILE A 192 10.90 -11.56 7.13
CA ILE A 192 9.99 -11.82 8.27
C ILE A 192 10.63 -11.30 9.56
N HIS A 193 11.89 -11.63 9.80
CA HIS A 193 12.65 -11.21 10.97
C HIS A 193 13.46 -9.95 10.63
N PHE A 194 13.06 -8.83 11.20
CA PHE A 194 13.74 -7.55 11.05
C PHE A 194 14.54 -7.22 12.31
N PRO A 195 15.70 -6.55 12.19
CA PRO A 195 16.48 -6.15 13.35
C PRO A 195 15.68 -5.15 14.21
N PRO A 196 15.78 -5.22 15.55
CA PRO A 196 15.09 -4.32 16.46
C PRO A 196 15.85 -2.98 16.54
N ILE A 197 15.97 -2.30 15.40
CA ILE A 197 16.61 -0.99 15.25
C ILE A 197 15.66 -0.04 14.51
N LYS A 198 15.92 1.26 14.68
CA LYS A 198 15.27 2.31 13.89
C LYS A 198 15.84 2.26 12.48
N GLY A 199 14.98 2.27 11.46
CA GLY A 199 15.41 2.27 10.07
C GLY A 199 15.94 3.64 9.65
N GLU A 200 16.70 3.63 8.56
CA GLU A 200 17.24 4.86 7.98
C GLU A 200 16.18 5.54 7.12
N ILE A 201 16.08 6.87 7.24
CA ILE A 201 15.15 7.68 6.44
C ILE A 201 15.70 7.77 5.01
N VAL A 202 14.90 7.32 4.04
CA VAL A 202 15.25 7.35 2.60
C VAL A 202 14.45 8.37 1.81
N VAL A 203 13.23 8.69 2.27
CA VAL A 203 12.44 9.81 1.75
C VAL A 203 11.89 10.59 2.95
N PRO A 204 12.43 11.78 3.24
CA PRO A 204 11.91 12.63 4.31
C PRO A 204 10.60 13.30 3.87
N VAL A 205 9.84 13.79 4.85
CA VAL A 205 8.65 14.61 4.59
C VAL A 205 9.06 15.88 3.84
N ALA A 206 8.42 16.15 2.70
CA ALA A 206 8.65 17.35 1.91
C ALA A 206 8.02 18.59 2.56
N ASP A 207 8.55 19.77 2.23
CA ASP A 207 7.99 21.05 2.71
C ASP A 207 6.50 21.18 2.34
N GLY A 208 5.71 21.68 3.29
CA GLY A 208 4.24 21.82 3.13
C GLY A 208 3.45 20.55 3.39
N PHE A 209 4.10 19.40 3.58
CA PHE A 209 3.47 18.14 3.94
C PHE A 209 3.78 17.74 5.39
N VAL A 210 3.04 16.75 5.91
CA VAL A 210 3.23 16.20 7.26
C VAL A 210 3.60 14.73 7.25
N ARG A 211 3.49 14.06 6.10
CA ARG A 211 3.78 12.64 5.97
C ARG A 211 4.15 12.29 4.53
N VAL A 212 4.97 11.28 4.37
CA VAL A 212 5.31 10.68 3.07
C VAL A 212 5.29 9.17 3.19
N GLY A 213 4.71 8.46 2.22
CA GLY A 213 4.54 7.01 2.31
C GLY A 213 4.05 6.37 1.02
N LYS A 214 3.55 5.14 1.18
CA LYS A 214 3.06 4.24 0.14
C LYS A 214 4.07 4.05 -1.00
N PRO A 215 5.35 3.77 -0.71
CA PRO A 215 6.32 3.49 -1.75
C PRO A 215 5.90 2.26 -2.54
N PHE A 216 6.09 2.32 -3.85
CA PHE A 216 6.08 1.18 -4.73
C PHE A 216 7.27 1.31 -5.66
N ILE A 217 8.15 0.31 -5.62
CA ILE A 217 9.42 0.37 -6.32
C ILE A 217 9.44 -0.64 -7.45
N VAL A 218 9.87 -0.20 -8.63
CA VAL A 218 10.19 -1.08 -9.74
C VAL A 218 11.63 -0.84 -10.16
N LYS A 219 12.37 -1.90 -10.50
CA LYS A 219 13.74 -1.81 -11.01
C LYS A 219 13.76 -2.11 -12.50
N GLU A 220 14.14 -1.13 -13.31
CA GLU A 220 14.13 -1.21 -14.77
C GLU A 220 15.39 -0.59 -15.34
N ASN A 221 16.04 -1.29 -16.27
CA ASN A 221 17.26 -0.81 -16.94
C ASN A 221 18.36 -0.36 -15.96
N GLY A 222 18.44 -1.02 -14.81
CA GLY A 222 19.41 -0.70 -13.75
C GLY A 222 19.02 0.49 -12.85
N ILE A 223 17.85 1.11 -13.06
CA ILE A 223 17.35 2.23 -12.27
C ILE A 223 16.18 1.76 -11.40
N TYR A 224 16.22 2.13 -10.13
CA TYR A 224 15.10 2.00 -9.21
C TYR A 224 14.18 3.20 -9.38
N LYS A 225 12.89 2.93 -9.57
CA LYS A 225 11.82 3.90 -9.79
C LYS A 225 10.84 3.76 -8.62
N MET A 226 10.76 4.76 -7.73
CA MET A 226 9.82 4.77 -6.61
C MET A 226 8.67 5.70 -6.93
N PHE A 227 7.46 5.15 -6.94
CA PHE A 227 6.23 5.92 -6.84
C PHE A 227 5.80 5.95 -5.38
N TYR A 228 5.42 7.11 -4.89
CA TYR A 228 5.02 7.28 -3.49
C TYR A 228 3.98 8.38 -3.37
N ALA A 229 3.54 8.70 -2.15
CA ALA A 229 2.56 9.73 -1.88
C ALA A 229 3.01 10.68 -0.77
N ASP A 230 3.04 11.98 -1.09
CA ASP A 230 3.18 13.08 -0.15
C ASP A 230 1.78 13.42 0.42
N GLY A 231 1.66 13.69 1.73
CA GLY A 231 0.37 13.91 2.39
C GLY A 231 0.41 14.97 3.49
N GLY A 232 -0.69 15.70 3.62
CA GLY A 232 -0.84 16.89 4.45
C GLY A 232 -2.26 17.04 4.98
N ASP A 233 -2.54 18.22 5.52
CA ASP A 233 -3.89 18.62 5.94
C ASP A 233 -4.72 19.11 4.75
N GLU A 234 -4.15 19.98 3.92
CA GLU A 234 -4.79 20.51 2.72
C GLU A 234 -4.97 19.44 1.63
N ILE A 235 -3.91 18.67 1.38
CA ILE A 235 -3.89 17.59 0.39
C ILE A 235 -3.69 16.28 1.13
N VAL A 236 -4.72 15.43 1.15
CA VAL A 236 -4.68 14.16 1.90
C VAL A 236 -3.53 13.26 1.43
N TYR A 237 -3.43 13.07 0.12
CA TYR A 237 -2.30 12.49 -0.59
C TYR A 237 -2.23 12.97 -2.04
N GLN A 238 -1.00 13.16 -2.52
CA GLN A 238 -0.66 13.37 -3.92
C GLN A 238 0.48 12.43 -4.31
N MET A 239 0.39 11.82 -5.49
CA MET A 239 1.45 10.95 -5.98
C MET A 239 2.71 11.74 -6.36
N ALA A 240 3.85 11.15 -6.05
CA ALA A 240 5.17 11.66 -6.34
C ALA A 240 6.08 10.55 -6.86
N TYR A 241 7.23 10.94 -7.41
CA TYR A 241 8.14 10.04 -8.09
C TYR A 241 9.60 10.38 -7.76
N ALA A 242 10.41 9.34 -7.57
CA ALA A 242 11.85 9.46 -7.37
C ALA A 242 12.60 8.31 -8.04
N GLU A 243 13.86 8.55 -8.38
CA GLU A 243 14.75 7.57 -8.97
C GLU A 243 15.98 7.33 -8.08
N SER A 244 16.53 6.13 -8.16
CA SER A 244 17.76 5.76 -7.46
C SER A 244 18.57 4.78 -8.30
N ILE A 245 19.89 4.82 -8.15
CA ILE A 245 20.81 3.82 -8.74
C ILE A 245 21.15 2.69 -7.77
N ASP A 246 20.94 2.90 -6.48
CA ASP A 246 21.32 1.96 -5.41
C ASP A 246 20.10 1.46 -4.60
N GLY A 247 18.95 2.10 -4.72
CA GLY A 247 17.74 1.80 -3.95
C GLY A 247 17.68 2.47 -2.57
N PHE A 248 18.70 3.25 -2.19
CA PHE A 248 18.84 3.86 -0.87
C PHE A 248 18.84 5.38 -0.94
N LYS A 249 19.52 5.97 -1.92
CA LYS A 249 19.56 7.41 -2.16
C LYS A 249 18.63 7.75 -3.29
N TRP A 250 17.62 8.55 -2.99
CA TRP A 250 16.54 8.88 -3.92
C TRP A 250 16.63 10.32 -4.39
N GLU A 251 16.54 10.51 -5.70
CA GLU A 251 16.44 11.82 -6.35
C GLU A 251 15.00 12.03 -6.81
N LYS A 252 14.33 13.07 -6.27
CA LYS A 252 12.97 13.41 -6.67
C LYS A 252 12.93 13.81 -8.15
N LYS A 253 11.96 13.28 -8.89
CA LYS A 253 11.72 13.56 -10.31
C LYS A 253 10.28 14.05 -10.51
N SER A 254 10.01 14.66 -11.65
CA SER A 254 8.65 15.08 -12.00
C SER A 254 7.80 13.88 -12.38
N LEU A 255 6.60 13.79 -11.80
CA LEU A 255 5.56 12.85 -12.18
C LEU A 255 4.47 13.60 -12.95
N ASN A 256 4.28 13.29 -14.23
CA ASN A 256 3.18 13.84 -15.02
C ASN A 256 1.88 13.09 -14.74
N PHE A 257 1.33 13.30 -13.53
CA PHE A 257 0.13 12.64 -13.02
C PHE A 257 -0.66 13.63 -12.15
N GLU A 258 -1.46 14.46 -12.79
CA GLU A 258 -2.24 15.52 -12.14
C GLU A 258 -3.58 15.01 -11.60
N PHE A 259 -4.22 15.77 -10.71
CA PHE A 259 -5.62 15.52 -10.32
C PHE A 259 -6.55 15.63 -11.53
N SER A 260 -7.60 14.81 -11.54
CA SER A 260 -8.66 14.99 -12.54
C SER A 260 -9.47 16.25 -12.20
N ASP A 261 -9.99 16.95 -13.21
CA ASP A 261 -10.84 18.13 -13.00
C ASP A 261 -12.08 17.83 -12.15
N SER A 262 -12.58 16.59 -12.21
CA SER A 262 -13.71 16.09 -11.44
C SER A 262 -13.65 14.56 -11.30
N GLY A 263 -14.52 13.99 -10.45
CA GLY A 263 -14.68 12.55 -10.30
C GLY A 263 -13.89 11.93 -9.15
N TRP A 264 -13.66 10.62 -9.24
CA TRP A 264 -13.18 9.77 -8.14
C TRP A 264 -11.75 10.07 -7.68
N ASP A 265 -10.91 10.74 -8.49
CA ASP A 265 -9.49 11.03 -8.19
C ASP A 265 -9.12 12.52 -8.34
N SER A 266 -10.10 13.41 -8.11
CA SER A 266 -9.94 14.87 -8.24
C SER A 266 -9.39 15.59 -7.00
N GLN A 267 -9.40 14.95 -5.83
CA GLN A 267 -8.99 15.56 -4.55
C GLN A 267 -7.83 14.82 -3.88
N MET A 268 -7.66 13.54 -4.19
CA MET A 268 -6.60 12.70 -3.64
C MET A 268 -6.18 11.68 -4.67
N GLN A 269 -4.87 11.41 -4.71
CA GLN A 269 -4.29 10.27 -5.41
C GLN A 269 -3.22 9.65 -4.50
N GLY A 270 -3.28 8.35 -4.29
CA GLY A 270 -2.31 7.67 -3.47
C GLY A 270 -2.34 6.16 -3.67
N TYR A 271 -1.50 5.47 -2.89
CA TYR A 271 -1.31 4.03 -3.00
C TYR A 271 -0.94 3.60 -4.42
N PRO A 272 0.11 4.21 -5.02
CA PRO A 272 0.55 3.82 -6.35
C PRO A 272 1.00 2.36 -6.35
N ALA A 273 0.66 1.63 -7.40
CA ALA A 273 1.18 0.30 -7.62
C ALA A 273 1.40 0.04 -9.11
N PHE A 274 2.63 -0.32 -9.46
CA PHE A 274 3.06 -0.46 -10.84
C PHE A 274 3.11 -1.93 -11.25
N LEU A 275 2.59 -2.27 -12.43
CA LEU A 275 2.70 -3.61 -13.00
C LEU A 275 2.95 -3.54 -14.51
N ARG A 276 3.97 -4.26 -14.99
CA ARG A 276 4.15 -4.55 -16.42
C ARG A 276 3.46 -5.85 -16.81
N VAL A 277 2.79 -5.80 -17.96
CA VAL A 277 2.15 -6.95 -18.61
C VAL A 277 2.52 -6.92 -20.08
N LYS A 278 3.43 -7.81 -20.50
CA LYS A 278 3.97 -7.84 -21.87
C LYS A 278 4.53 -6.46 -22.28
N ASP A 279 3.93 -5.84 -23.28
CA ASP A 279 4.29 -4.54 -23.86
C ASP A 279 3.61 -3.34 -23.15
N LYS A 280 2.74 -3.61 -22.16
CA LYS A 280 2.00 -2.58 -21.43
C LYS A 280 2.53 -2.41 -20.01
N ALA A 281 2.36 -1.21 -19.46
CA ALA A 281 2.58 -0.93 -18.05
C ALA A 281 1.40 -0.15 -17.48
N TYR A 282 0.98 -0.54 -16.28
CA TYR A 282 -0.16 0.03 -15.58
C TYR A 282 0.25 0.61 -14.24
N MET A 283 -0.34 1.76 -13.91
CA MET A 283 -0.34 2.34 -12.56
C MET A 283 -1.73 2.15 -11.96
N PHE A 284 -1.85 1.29 -10.96
CA PHE A 284 -3.05 1.17 -10.12
C PHE A 284 -2.94 2.17 -8.97
N TYR A 285 -4.05 2.79 -8.60
CA TYR A 285 -4.06 3.79 -7.53
C TYR A 285 -5.45 4.01 -6.94
N ASN A 286 -5.49 4.52 -5.72
CA ASN A 286 -6.71 5.01 -5.09
C ASN A 286 -6.92 6.50 -5.35
N GLY A 287 -8.19 6.88 -5.44
CA GLY A 287 -8.63 8.26 -5.48
C GLY A 287 -9.06 8.80 -4.11
N ASN A 288 -10.09 9.64 -4.14
CA ASN A 288 -10.67 10.38 -3.03
C ASN A 288 -10.97 9.52 -1.80
N SER A 289 -10.87 10.14 -0.62
CA SER A 289 -11.27 9.54 0.66
C SER A 289 -10.67 8.15 0.93
N TYR A 290 -9.41 7.97 0.55
CA TYR A 290 -8.71 6.70 0.71
C TYR A 290 -9.42 5.58 -0.06
N GLY A 291 -9.78 5.82 -1.32
CA GLY A 291 -10.42 4.82 -2.17
C GLY A 291 -11.89 4.54 -1.82
N PHE A 292 -12.65 5.57 -1.42
CA PHE A 292 -14.08 5.44 -1.16
C PHE A 292 -14.83 4.84 -2.36
N ASP A 293 -14.60 5.40 -3.55
CA ASP A 293 -15.12 4.85 -4.80
C ASP A 293 -14.39 3.57 -5.25
N GLY A 294 -13.32 3.18 -4.56
CA GLY A 294 -12.46 2.04 -4.87
C GLY A 294 -11.11 2.42 -5.47
N PHE A 295 -10.70 1.70 -6.51
CA PHE A 295 -9.43 1.94 -7.20
C PHE A 295 -9.60 1.97 -8.72
N GLY A 296 -8.67 2.66 -9.38
CA GLY A 296 -8.61 2.78 -10.83
C GLY A 296 -7.20 2.57 -11.34
N TYR A 297 -7.00 2.87 -12.63
CA TYR A 297 -5.70 2.73 -13.26
C TYR A 297 -5.40 3.78 -14.32
N ALA A 298 -4.11 3.91 -14.62
CA ALA A 298 -3.57 4.61 -15.77
C ALA A 298 -2.62 3.68 -16.54
N GLU A 299 -2.49 3.93 -17.84
CA GLU A 299 -1.61 3.22 -18.74
C GLU A 299 -0.40 4.10 -19.08
N LEU A 300 0.81 3.54 -19.03
CA LEU A 300 2.02 4.23 -19.46
C LEU A 300 2.02 4.30 -20.99
N ILE A 301 2.07 5.51 -21.54
CA ILE A 301 2.08 5.72 -23.00
C ILE A 301 3.43 6.19 -23.53
N GLU A 302 4.33 6.64 -22.64
CA GLU A 302 5.70 7.06 -22.94
C GLU A 302 6.56 6.88 -21.68
N GLU A 303 7.77 6.32 -21.80
CA GLU A 303 8.72 6.14 -20.69
C GLU A 303 9.27 7.46 -20.12
#